data_AF-A0A531MTV4-F1
#
_entry.id   AF-A0A531MTV4-F1
#
_cell.length_a   1.000
_cell.length_b   1.000
_cell.length_c   1.000
_cell.angle_alpha   90.00
_cell.angle_beta   90.00
_cell.angle_gamma   90.00
#
_symmetry.space_group_name_H-M   'P 1'
#
loop_
_entity.id
_entity.type
_entity.pdbx_description
1 polymer ?
#
loop_
_entity_poly.entity_id
_entity_poly.type
_entity_poly.pdbx_seq_one_letter_code
_entity_poly.pdbx_strand_id
1 'polypeptide(L)'
;MTKLQGVTDVDVVAEIPPQFEKYADAAMLRLQLLYPSCRFARKEGAISIAAPSGIARDELRKDILHIVYREKIYAETLLMRQALVAAVTGQ
;
A
#
# COMPACT_ATOMS: atom_id res chain seq x y z
N MET A 1 4.74 30.12 15.27
CA MET A 1 4.08 29.69 14.02
C MET A 1 5.07 29.84 12.88
N THR A 2 5.84 28.79 12.60
CA THR A 2 6.82 28.80 11.51
C THR A 2 6.10 28.37 10.23
N LYS A 3 5.88 29.32 9.32
CA LYS A 3 5.42 29.04 7.95
C LYS A 3 6.47 28.15 7.28
N LEU A 4 6.16 26.88 7.07
CA LEU A 4 6.89 26.04 6.12
C LEU A 4 6.42 26.44 4.72
N GLN A 5 7.20 27.32 4.10
CA GLN A 5 7.08 27.67 2.68
C GLN A 5 7.30 26.42 1.84
N GLY A 6 6.25 26.01 1.13
CA GLY A 6 6.32 25.42 -0.21
C GLY A 6 7.34 24.30 -0.44
N VAL A 7 7.21 23.18 0.26
CA VAL A 7 7.55 21.90 -0.39
C VAL A 7 6.35 21.60 -1.27
N THR A 8 6.50 21.72 -2.59
CA THR A 8 5.43 21.32 -3.52
C THR A 8 5.28 19.81 -3.38
N ASP A 9 4.30 19.38 -2.59
CA ASP A 9 3.95 17.98 -2.49
C ASP A 9 3.66 17.45 -3.90
N VAL A 10 4.11 16.22 -4.12
CA VAL A 10 3.93 15.52 -5.37
C VAL A 10 2.77 14.55 -5.17
N ASP A 11 1.73 14.75 -5.97
CA ASP A 11 0.57 13.86 -5.97
C ASP A 11 0.80 12.68 -6.92
N VAL A 12 0.63 11.48 -6.38
CA VAL A 12 0.68 10.22 -7.13
C VAL A 12 -0.66 9.51 -6.98
N VAL A 13 -1.20 9.03 -8.09
CA VAL A 13 -2.41 8.21 -8.13
C VAL A 13 -2.08 6.87 -8.74
N ALA A 14 -2.39 5.80 -8.03
CA ALA A 14 -2.35 4.44 -8.54
C ALA A 14 -3.77 3.90 -8.65
N GLU A 15 -4.16 3.57 -9.87
CA GLU A 15 -5.40 2.86 -10.16
C GLU A 15 -5.30 1.42 -9.65
N ILE A 16 -6.33 0.99 -8.95
CA ILE A 16 -6.45 -0.34 -8.38
C ILE A 16 -7.50 -1.10 -9.19
N PRO A 17 -7.12 -2.17 -9.91
CA PRO A 17 -8.10 -2.95 -10.67
C PRO A 17 -9.13 -3.60 -9.73
N PRO A 18 -10.40 -3.79 -10.16
CA PRO A 18 -11.49 -4.26 -9.29
C PRO A 18 -11.17 -5.55 -8.52
N GLN A 19 -10.44 -6.50 -9.13
CA GLN A 19 -10.06 -7.75 -8.50
C GLN A 19 -9.08 -7.59 -7.31
N PHE A 20 -8.48 -6.41 -7.15
CA PHE A 20 -7.57 -6.08 -6.06
C PHE A 20 -8.20 -5.17 -4.99
N GLU A 21 -9.42 -4.65 -5.20
CA GLU A 21 -10.06 -3.66 -4.31
C GLU A 21 -10.15 -4.15 -2.86
N LYS A 22 -10.49 -5.43 -2.64
CA LYS A 22 -10.58 -6.04 -1.29
C LYS A 22 -9.25 -6.09 -0.52
N TYR A 23 -8.11 -5.86 -1.19
CA TYR A 23 -6.78 -5.88 -0.57
C TYR A 23 -6.21 -4.48 -0.34
N ALA A 24 -6.86 -3.44 -0.90
CA ALA A 24 -6.32 -2.08 -0.93
C ALA A 24 -6.18 -1.47 0.47
N ASP A 25 -7.11 -1.73 1.38
CA ASP A 25 -7.10 -1.13 2.72
C ASP A 25 -5.98 -1.70 3.60
N ALA A 26 -5.79 -3.02 3.58
CA ALA A 26 -4.67 -3.67 4.27
C ALA A 26 -3.31 -3.25 3.68
N ALA A 27 -3.22 -3.14 2.35
CA ALA A 27 -2.07 -2.58 1.67
C ALA A 27 -1.77 -1.13 2.08
N MET A 28 -2.82 -0.30 2.22
CA MET A 28 -2.71 1.10 2.64
C MET A 28 -2.12 1.24 4.05
N LEU A 29 -2.49 0.37 5.00
CA LEU A 29 -1.89 0.36 6.34
C LEU A 29 -0.37 0.13 6.26
N ARG A 30 0.07 -0.83 5.44
CA ARG A 30 1.51 -1.11 5.26
C ARG A 30 2.22 0.04 4.58
N LEU A 31 1.60 0.68 3.60
CA LEU A 31 2.15 1.85 2.91
C LEU A 31 2.34 3.03 3.88
N GLN A 32 1.38 3.29 4.77
CA GLN A 32 1.49 4.34 5.79
C GLN A 32 2.66 4.09 6.75
N LEU A 33 2.94 2.82 7.09
CA LEU A 33 4.09 2.45 7.89
C LEU A 33 5.43 2.69 7.16
N LEU A 34 5.49 2.37 5.87
CA LEU A 34 6.71 2.48 5.06
C LEU A 34 7.04 3.92 4.65
N TYR A 35 6.03 4.75 4.45
CA TYR A 35 6.19 6.15 4.04
C TYR A 35 5.48 7.08 5.04
N PRO A 36 5.98 7.21 6.27
CA PRO A 36 5.32 7.98 7.33
C PRO A 36 5.24 9.50 7.04
N SER A 37 6.06 10.01 6.12
CA SER A 37 6.02 11.40 5.66
C SER A 37 4.98 11.66 4.57
N CYS A 38 4.35 10.62 4.04
CA CYS A 38 3.36 10.72 2.97
C CYS A 38 1.94 10.73 3.55
N ARG A 39 1.02 11.44 2.87
CA ARG A 39 -0.41 11.41 3.20
C ARG A 39 -1.14 10.54 2.19
N PHE A 40 -1.93 9.61 2.69
CA PHE A 40 -2.64 8.62 1.87
C PHE A 40 -4.14 8.90 1.90
N ALA A 41 -4.80 8.74 0.75
CA ALA A 41 -6.24 8.76 0.64
C ALA A 41 -6.72 7.59 -0.22
N ARG A 42 -7.82 6.98 0.21
CA ARG A 42 -8.49 5.89 -0.51
C ARG A 42 -9.78 6.42 -1.13
N LYS A 43 -9.96 6.12 -2.42
CA LYS A 43 -11.23 6.24 -3.14
C LYS A 43 -11.47 4.93 -3.89
N GLU A 44 -12.71 4.60 -4.22
CA GLU A 44 -13.02 3.42 -5.03
C GLU A 44 -12.17 3.42 -6.32
N GLY A 45 -11.51 2.29 -6.61
CA GLY A 45 -10.66 2.15 -7.80
C GLY A 45 -9.29 2.83 -7.77
N ALA A 46 -8.92 3.56 -6.70
CA ALA A 46 -7.60 4.21 -6.63
C ALA A 46 -7.04 4.43 -5.22
N ILE A 47 -5.72 4.48 -5.12
CA ILE A 47 -4.99 5.01 -3.96
C ILE A 47 -4.27 6.29 -4.40
N SER A 48 -4.47 7.36 -3.63
CA SER A 48 -3.81 8.65 -3.85
C SER A 48 -2.81 8.92 -2.74
N ILE A 49 -1.65 9.47 -3.09
CA ILE A 49 -0.58 9.83 -2.15
C ILE A 49 -0.09 11.23 -2.45
N ALA A 50 -0.07 12.07 -1.41
CA ALA A 50 0.69 13.31 -1.39
C ALA A 50 2.04 13.04 -0.70
N ALA A 51 3.13 13.19 -1.45
CA ALA A 51 4.48 12.90 -1.01
C ALA A 51 5.37 14.16 -1.06
N PRO A 52 6.38 14.31 -0.17
CA PRO A 52 7.36 15.39 -0.30
C PRO A 52 8.10 15.35 -1.65
N SER A 53 8.52 16.52 -2.15
CA SER A 53 9.13 16.70 -3.48
C SER A 53 10.42 15.91 -3.78
N GLY A 54 11.00 15.24 -2.79
CA GLY A 54 12.18 14.38 -2.94
C GLY A 54 11.89 12.91 -3.27
N ILE A 55 10.63 12.49 -3.27
CA ILE A 55 10.25 11.10 -3.56
C ILE A 55 9.89 10.95 -5.05
N ALA A 56 10.53 9.99 -5.73
CA ALA A 56 10.25 9.70 -7.12
C ALA A 56 8.83 9.13 -7.30
N ARG A 57 8.03 9.75 -8.17
CA ARG A 57 6.63 9.36 -8.43
C ARG A 57 6.48 7.91 -8.87
N ASP A 58 7.32 7.49 -9.80
CA ASP A 58 7.23 6.16 -10.41
C ASP A 58 7.60 5.06 -9.41
N GLU A 59 8.56 5.34 -8.52
CA GLU A 59 8.91 4.44 -7.41
C GLU A 59 7.73 4.30 -6.45
N LEU A 60 7.12 5.41 -6.05
CA LEU A 60 5.96 5.38 -5.17
C LEU A 60 4.76 4.65 -5.80
N ARG A 61 4.49 4.89 -7.09
CA ARG A 61 3.45 4.17 -7.84
C ARG A 61 3.73 2.67 -7.90
N LYS A 62 4.97 2.29 -8.20
CA LYS A 62 5.42 0.89 -8.21
C LYS A 62 5.20 0.24 -6.84
N ASP A 63 5.57 0.92 -5.77
CA ASP A 63 5.45 0.39 -4.41
C ASP A 63 3.99 0.17 -4.00
N ILE A 64 3.08 1.08 -4.36
CA ILE A 64 1.63 0.89 -4.16
C ILE A 64 1.16 -0.39 -4.84
N LEU A 65 1.41 -0.51 -6.15
CA LEU A 65 0.94 -1.65 -6.94
C LEU A 65 1.54 -2.97 -6.43
N HIS A 66 2.82 -2.95 -6.08
CA HIS A 66 3.51 -4.12 -5.55
C HIS A 66 2.94 -4.53 -4.19
N ILE A 67 2.68 -3.60 -3.27
CA ILE A 67 2.14 -3.92 -1.95
C ILE A 67 0.71 -4.44 -2.06
N VAL A 68 -0.14 -3.84 -2.90
CA VAL A 68 -1.51 -4.35 -3.16
C VAL A 68 -1.47 -5.77 -3.74
N TYR A 69 -0.59 -6.02 -4.70
CA TYR A 69 -0.40 -7.36 -5.26
C TYR A 69 0.08 -8.37 -4.21
N ARG A 70 1.01 -7.98 -3.34
CA ARG A 70 1.52 -8.85 -2.28
C ARG A 70 0.48 -9.16 -1.22
N GLU A 71 -0.40 -8.22 -0.92
CA GLU A 71 -1.52 -8.44 0.01
C GLU A 71 -2.50 -9.47 -0.56
N LYS A 72 -2.79 -9.42 -1.87
CA LYS A 72 -3.55 -10.49 -2.55
C LYS A 72 -2.91 -11.86 -2.30
N ILE A 73 -1.63 -11.99 -2.63
CA ILE A 73 -0.91 -13.26 -2.50
C ILE A 73 -0.92 -13.74 -1.04
N TYR A 74 -0.69 -12.85 -0.09
CA TYR A 74 -0.74 -13.19 1.33
C TYR A 74 -2.12 -13.73 1.73
N ALA A 75 -3.18 -12.99 1.44
CA ALA A 75 -4.54 -13.36 1.78
C ALA A 75 -4.98 -14.68 1.10
N GLU A 76 -4.63 -14.89 -0.18
CA GLU A 76 -4.98 -16.11 -0.92
C GLU A 76 -4.18 -17.33 -0.45
N THR A 77 -2.99 -17.14 0.10
CA THR A 77 -2.12 -18.25 0.54
C THR A 77 -2.14 -18.50 2.05
N LEU A 78 -2.78 -17.63 2.84
CA LEU A 78 -2.75 -17.69 4.30
C LEU A 78 -3.33 -19.01 4.84
N LEU A 79 -4.48 -19.44 4.34
CA LEU A 79 -5.12 -20.69 4.78
C LEU A 79 -4.24 -21.91 4.49
N MET A 80 -3.67 -21.99 3.28
CA MET A 80 -2.75 -23.06 2.92
C MET A 80 -1.51 -23.06 3.82
N ARG A 81 -0.96 -21.88 4.11
CA ARG A 81 0.20 -21.74 5.01
C ARG A 81 -0.14 -22.21 6.42
N GLN A 82 -1.30 -21.83 6.95
CA GLN A 82 -1.76 -22.27 8.26
C GLN A 82 -1.96 -23.79 8.31
N ALA A 83 -2.58 -24.37 7.29
CA ALA A 83 -2.77 -25.82 7.17
C ALA A 83 -1.44 -26.58 7.12
N LEU A 84 -0.44 -26.07 6.38
CA LEU A 84 0.89 -26.66 6.33
C LEU A 84 1.58 -26.60 7.69
N VAL A 85 1.50 -25.47 8.40
CA VAL A 85 2.07 -25.32 9.74
C VAL A 85 1.39 -26.27 10.74
N ALA A 86 0.06 -26.34 10.71
CA ALA A 86 -0.74 -27.27 11.51
C ALA A 86 -0.29 -28.72 11.28
N ALA A 87 -0.22 -29.15 10.02
CA ALA A 87 0.18 -30.51 9.64
C ALA A 87 1.57 -30.92 10.15
N VAL A 88 2.55 -30.00 10.19
CA VAL A 88 3.91 -30.31 10.67
C VAL A 88 4.10 -30.13 12.18
N THR A 89 3.27 -29.30 12.83
CA THR A 89 3.35 -29.04 14.28
C THR A 89 2.40 -29.91 15.11
N GLY A 90 1.46 -30.61 14.47
CA GLY A 90 0.45 -31.43 15.16
C GLY A 90 -0.60 -30.60 15.90
N GLN A 91 -0.77 -29.34 15.53
CA GLN A 91 -1.89 -28.48 15.96
C GLN A 91 -3.06 -28.57 14.97
#